data_AF-A0A2Z6D2Q3-F1
#
_entry.id   AF-A0A2Z6D2Q3-F1
#
_cell.length_a   1.000
_cell.length_b   1.000
_cell.length_c   1.000
_cell.angle_alpha   90.00
_cell.angle_beta   90.00
_cell.angle_gamma   90.00
#
_symmetry.space_group_name_H-M   'P 1'
#
loop_
_entity.id
_entity.type
_entity.pdbx_description
1 polymer ?
#
loop_
_entity_poly.entity_id
_entity_poly.type
_entity_poly.pdbx_seq_one_letter_code
_entity_poly.pdbx_strand_id
1 'polypeptide(L)'
;MKVIAPLPPALPPPIPNKLICPSPLISTDSSISSITNSQQGSINGNNLPLKSNFQKFNGLDAITGKSNFDISEWMLIRIVQYLQKRHAYLAMLCKTSVSRKLLNYIHSQKISLKYFATYKIDAKKYFGANVDACLLLCKFDSISHNYFCDVFNNLEDKSCYRIGYKDKILVKDVFIFDKLKYLYATKSEEKWRSGIKHDCSDIMELYKINDNYINGLGEIVDIEETFIFPLLKGSDVAQGRTQATNRYVLVTQRFIGESTESIKNVAPKTWKYLESHSNHLDYRKSKIYNNSPRFSIFGVGNYTFSPWKIAICGLYKKLNFQLIGMIDGRPTVFDDTVYFLAFENEQLAYQVLILLTSTLASDFYHSLIFWDEKRPIKSSILNKLNLSALARKLNTHTITTLNYTPVS
;
A
#
# COMPACT_ATOMS: atom_id res chain seq x y z
N MET A 1 65.37 11.41 -20.27
CA MET A 1 64.00 10.91 -20.48
C MET A 1 63.59 10.11 -19.24
N LYS A 2 62.80 10.70 -18.34
CA LYS A 2 62.21 10.01 -17.18
C LYS A 2 60.70 10.09 -17.31
N VAL A 3 60.08 8.92 -17.36
CA VAL A 3 58.64 8.70 -17.50
C VAL A 3 57.95 9.02 -16.16
N ILE A 4 56.88 9.81 -16.22
CA ILE A 4 56.02 10.16 -15.08
C ILE A 4 54.90 9.10 -15.01
N ALA A 5 54.72 8.46 -13.86
CA ALA A 5 53.59 7.58 -13.54
C ALA A 5 52.59 8.29 -12.62
N PRO A 6 51.27 8.00 -12.70
CA PRO A 6 50.23 8.69 -11.93
C PRO A 6 50.16 8.21 -10.47
N LEU A 7 49.90 9.16 -9.56
CA LEU A 7 49.67 8.95 -8.13
C LEU A 7 48.34 8.22 -7.84
N PRO A 8 48.26 7.39 -6.78
CA PRO A 8 47.04 6.71 -6.36
C PRO A 8 46.03 7.67 -5.69
N PRO A 9 44.72 7.36 -5.68
CA PRO A 9 43.73 8.19 -5.02
C PRO A 9 43.86 8.11 -3.49
N ALA A 10 43.83 9.28 -2.85
CA ALA A 10 43.96 9.44 -1.40
C ALA A 10 42.76 8.85 -0.63
N LEU A 11 43.06 8.15 0.48
CA LEU A 11 42.08 7.72 1.47
C LEU A 11 41.43 8.94 2.17
N PRO A 12 40.14 8.88 2.54
CA PRO A 12 39.48 9.96 3.25
C PRO A 12 40.01 10.08 4.70
N PRO A 13 40.07 11.30 5.27
CA PRO A 13 40.64 11.54 6.58
C PRO A 13 39.74 10.99 7.72
N PRO A 14 40.32 10.69 8.90
CA PRO A 14 39.56 10.27 10.06
C PRO A 14 38.67 11.42 10.58
N ILE A 15 37.48 11.06 11.06
CA ILE A 15 36.51 12.01 11.64
C ILE A 15 37.09 12.56 12.95
N PRO A 16 37.19 13.89 13.14
CA PRO A 16 37.68 14.45 14.39
C PRO A 16 36.66 14.29 15.52
N ASN A 17 37.13 13.81 16.68
CA ASN A 17 36.43 13.87 17.96
C ASN A 17 36.33 15.33 18.44
N LYS A 18 35.43 16.13 17.83
CA LYS A 18 34.80 17.37 18.34
C LYS A 18 34.07 18.04 17.17
N LEU A 19 32.73 17.98 17.16
CA LEU A 19 31.90 18.80 16.30
C LEU A 19 32.00 20.27 16.79
N ILE A 20 32.74 21.10 16.06
CA ILE A 20 32.60 22.56 16.12
C ILE A 20 31.99 22.98 14.77
N CYS A 21 30.70 23.29 14.75
CA CYS A 21 29.97 23.75 13.55
C CYS A 21 29.72 25.27 13.65
N PRO A 22 30.21 26.09 12.70
CA PRO A 22 29.96 27.54 12.67
C PRO A 22 28.63 27.90 11.96
N SER A 23 27.64 27.02 11.97
CA SER A 23 26.36 27.19 11.27
C SER A 23 25.25 26.54 12.09
N PRO A 24 23.99 27.02 12.07
CA PRO A 24 22.98 26.54 13.00
C PRO A 24 22.69 25.06 12.76
N LEU A 25 23.25 24.22 13.64
CA LEU A 25 22.87 22.83 13.78
C LEU A 25 21.63 22.85 14.67
N ILE A 26 20.46 22.57 14.11
CA ILE A 26 19.28 22.29 14.94
C ILE A 26 19.37 20.80 15.31
N SER A 27 20.05 20.50 16.42
CA SER A 27 19.87 19.24 17.13
C SER A 27 18.74 19.44 18.15
N THR A 28 17.55 18.93 17.86
CA THR A 28 16.51 18.86 18.88
C THR A 28 16.75 17.60 19.72
N ASP A 29 17.12 17.77 20.99
CA ASP A 29 17.20 16.69 22.00
C ASP A 29 15.82 16.07 22.32
N SER A 30 14.73 16.64 21.80
CA SER A 30 13.37 16.12 21.94
C SER A 30 12.98 15.26 20.73
N SER A 31 12.81 13.96 20.91
CA SER A 31 12.09 13.11 19.96
C SER A 31 10.69 13.68 19.69
N ILE A 32 10.31 13.89 18.42
CA ILE A 32 8.96 14.35 18.11
C ILE A 32 7.98 13.18 18.27
N SER A 33 6.99 13.35 19.16
CA SER A 33 5.92 12.38 19.38
C SER A 33 5.16 12.13 18.07
N SER A 34 5.17 10.89 17.59
CA SER A 34 4.57 10.54 16.31
C SER A 34 3.08 10.21 16.45
N ILE A 35 2.26 11.23 16.74
CA ILE A 35 0.82 11.12 16.96
C ILE A 35 0.07 11.49 15.66
N THR A 36 -0.91 10.69 15.26
CA THR A 36 -1.81 11.05 14.14
C THR A 36 -2.93 11.96 14.63
N ASN A 37 -3.51 12.78 13.74
CA ASN A 37 -4.68 13.60 14.07
C ASN A 37 -5.85 12.78 14.67
N SER A 38 -6.03 11.53 14.23
CA SER A 38 -7.05 10.62 14.78
C SER A 38 -6.76 10.18 16.21
N GLN A 39 -5.49 9.96 16.57
CA GLN A 39 -5.08 9.61 17.94
C GLN A 39 -5.08 10.83 18.85
N GLN A 40 -4.67 12.01 18.37
CA GLN A 40 -4.70 13.23 19.18
C GLN A 40 -6.14 13.72 19.45
N GLY A 41 -7.06 13.52 18.50
CA GLY A 41 -8.47 13.81 18.70
C GLY A 41 -9.13 12.93 19.78
N SER A 42 -8.59 11.73 20.04
CA SER A 42 -9.07 10.87 21.14
C SER A 42 -8.63 11.33 22.53
N ILE A 43 -7.64 12.24 22.62
CA ILE A 43 -7.12 12.79 23.88
C ILE A 43 -7.42 14.29 24.05
N ASN A 44 -8.38 14.84 23.30
CA ASN A 44 -8.81 16.26 23.35
C ASN A 44 -7.65 17.29 23.26
N GLY A 45 -6.60 16.99 22.49
CA GLY A 45 -5.47 17.90 22.32
C GLY A 45 -5.82 19.12 21.46
N ASN A 46 -5.61 20.33 21.99
CA ASN A 46 -5.90 21.60 21.29
C ASN A 46 -4.79 22.08 20.35
N ASN A 47 -3.60 21.46 20.39
CA ASN A 47 -2.45 21.86 19.56
C ASN A 47 -2.42 21.08 18.24
N LEU A 48 -3.44 21.28 17.40
CA LEU A 48 -3.59 20.65 16.09
C LEU A 48 -3.21 21.64 14.98
N PRO A 49 -2.47 21.19 13.94
CA PRO A 49 -2.33 22.00 12.74
C PRO A 49 -3.71 22.19 12.08
N LEU A 50 -3.99 23.42 11.60
CA LEU A 50 -5.22 23.73 10.88
C LEU A 50 -5.39 22.76 9.70
N LYS A 51 -6.52 22.02 9.68
CA LYS A 51 -6.85 21.09 8.59
C LYS A 51 -6.93 21.86 7.27
N SER A 52 -5.96 21.64 6.41
CA SER A 52 -5.93 22.21 5.06
C SER A 52 -5.45 21.14 4.07
N ASN A 53 -6.06 21.09 2.88
CA ASN A 53 -5.58 20.26 1.78
C ASN A 53 -4.35 20.92 1.12
N PHE A 54 -3.33 21.27 1.90
CA PHE A 54 -2.16 22.02 1.41
C PHE A 54 -1.35 21.22 0.39
N GLN A 55 -1.50 19.88 0.38
CA GLN A 55 -0.91 18.95 -0.60
C GLN A 55 -1.81 18.71 -1.84
N LYS A 56 -2.99 19.34 -1.91
CA LYS A 56 -3.92 19.31 -3.06
C LYS A 56 -4.28 17.90 -3.57
N PHE A 57 -4.63 16.97 -2.66
CA PHE A 57 -5.18 15.67 -3.07
C PHE A 57 -6.56 15.84 -3.72
N ASN A 58 -6.85 15.07 -4.79
CA ASN A 58 -8.09 15.15 -5.56
C ASN A 58 -9.04 13.96 -5.26
N GLY A 59 -10.35 14.20 -5.31
CA GLY A 59 -11.38 13.15 -5.36
C GLY A 59 -11.41 12.19 -4.17
N LEU A 60 -11.66 10.89 -4.45
CA LEU A 60 -11.77 9.83 -3.44
C LEU A 60 -10.48 9.65 -2.61
N ASP A 61 -9.32 10.00 -3.15
CA ASP A 61 -8.03 9.94 -2.43
C ASP A 61 -7.98 10.93 -1.25
N ALA A 62 -8.63 12.09 -1.37
CA ALA A 62 -8.72 13.06 -0.28
C ALA A 62 -9.66 12.58 0.85
N ILE A 63 -10.67 11.77 0.50
CA ILE A 63 -11.72 11.28 1.40
C ILE A 63 -11.28 10.00 2.13
N THR A 64 -10.50 9.13 1.48
CA THR A 64 -10.09 7.79 1.97
C THR A 64 -8.87 7.77 2.90
N GLY A 65 -8.50 8.93 3.48
CA GLY A 65 -7.49 9.00 4.54
C GLY A 65 -6.05 9.21 4.09
N LYS A 66 -5.76 9.42 2.78
CA LYS A 66 -4.45 9.97 2.35
C LYS A 66 -4.21 11.40 2.86
N SER A 67 -5.28 12.06 3.30
CA SER A 67 -5.28 13.35 4.00
C SER A 67 -4.97 13.26 5.51
N ASN A 68 -4.83 12.05 6.09
CA ASN A 68 -4.42 11.90 7.49
C ASN A 68 -2.96 12.31 7.65
N PHE A 69 -2.78 13.44 8.31
CA PHE A 69 -1.51 14.09 8.51
C PHE A 69 -0.85 13.65 9.84
N ASP A 70 0.44 13.31 9.83
CA ASP A 70 1.21 13.00 11.05
C ASP A 70 1.86 14.28 11.54
N ILE A 71 1.68 14.69 12.80
CA ILE A 71 2.19 15.98 13.31
C ILE A 71 3.69 16.14 13.06
N SER A 72 4.45 15.04 13.16
CA SER A 72 5.89 15.03 12.90
C SER A 72 6.24 15.41 11.46
N GLU A 73 5.38 15.07 10.49
CA GLU A 73 5.52 15.49 9.09
C GLU A 73 5.42 17.02 8.98
N TRP A 74 4.53 17.68 9.74
CA TRP A 74 4.32 19.13 9.63
C TRP A 74 5.47 19.88 10.25
N MET A 75 5.91 19.44 11.43
CA MET A 75 7.07 20.01 12.10
C MET A 75 8.31 19.95 11.20
N LEU A 76 8.57 18.78 10.59
CA LEU A 76 9.67 18.62 9.64
C LEU A 76 9.53 19.54 8.43
N ILE A 77 8.33 19.66 7.84
CA ILE A 77 8.07 20.60 6.73
C ILE A 77 8.41 22.04 7.14
N ARG A 78 7.99 22.48 8.33
CA ARG A 78 8.27 23.83 8.82
C ARG A 78 9.77 24.08 9.03
N ILE A 79 10.48 23.10 9.59
CA ILE A 79 11.93 23.17 9.76
C ILE A 79 12.63 23.26 8.40
N VAL A 80 12.26 22.41 7.44
CA VAL A 80 12.81 22.44 6.07
C VAL A 80 12.56 23.80 5.40
N GLN A 81 11.35 24.36 5.55
CA GLN A 81 11.02 25.68 5.02
C GLN A 81 11.89 26.80 5.61
N TYR A 82 12.35 26.65 6.86
CA TYR A 82 13.23 27.62 7.51
C TYR A 82 14.71 27.44 7.10
N LEU A 83 15.14 26.19 6.89
CA LEU A 83 16.53 25.85 6.57
C LEU A 83 16.87 25.96 5.08
N GLN A 84 15.88 25.92 4.18
CA GLN A 84 16.10 25.99 2.74
C GLN A 84 16.94 27.22 2.34
N LYS A 85 17.73 27.09 1.27
CA LYS A 85 18.64 28.14 0.72
C LYS A 85 19.78 28.56 1.65
N ARG A 86 20.01 27.85 2.75
CA ARG A 86 21.15 28.07 3.66
C ARG A 86 22.07 26.86 3.64
N HIS A 87 23.35 27.07 3.95
CA HIS A 87 24.24 25.97 4.31
C HIS A 87 23.88 25.48 5.71
N ALA A 88 23.00 24.48 5.77
CA ALA A 88 22.44 23.97 7.02
C ALA A 88 22.35 22.44 7.01
N TYR A 89 22.33 21.88 8.20
CA TYR A 89 22.12 20.45 8.43
C TYR A 89 20.89 20.26 9.31
N LEU A 90 20.12 19.21 9.03
CA LEU A 90 19.03 18.74 9.86
C LEU A 90 19.30 17.28 10.20
N ALA A 91 19.35 16.95 11.49
CA ALA A 91 19.39 15.59 11.98
C ALA A 91 18.22 15.38 12.94
N MET A 92 17.35 14.40 12.69
CA MET A 92 16.14 14.20 13.48
C MET A 92 15.67 12.75 13.49
N LEU A 93 15.33 12.23 14.67
CA LEU A 93 14.65 10.95 14.81
C LEU A 93 13.18 11.09 14.41
N CYS A 94 12.71 10.26 13.47
CA CYS A 94 11.32 10.24 13.03
C CYS A 94 10.91 8.86 12.49
N LYS A 95 9.61 8.67 12.26
CA LYS A 95 9.10 7.48 11.54
C LYS A 95 9.70 7.42 10.13
N THR A 96 10.09 6.23 9.68
CA THR A 96 10.64 6.02 8.32
C THR A 96 9.65 6.43 7.23
N SER A 97 8.34 6.26 7.47
CA SER A 97 7.30 6.72 6.54
C SER A 97 7.23 8.24 6.43
N VAL A 98 7.52 8.97 7.51
CA VAL A 98 7.50 10.44 7.56
C VAL A 98 8.68 11.02 6.79
N SER A 99 9.88 10.44 6.90
CA SER A 99 11.03 10.87 6.09
C SER A 99 10.78 10.71 4.59
N ARG A 100 10.13 9.61 4.15
CA ARG A 100 9.71 9.43 2.75
C ARG A 100 8.74 10.51 2.27
N LYS A 101 7.74 10.87 3.10
CA LYS A 101 6.82 11.96 2.78
C LYS A 101 7.51 13.32 2.74
N LEU A 102 8.50 13.56 3.61
CA LEU A 102 9.30 14.78 3.58
C LEU A 102 10.11 14.89 2.28
N LEU A 103 10.72 13.79 1.83
CA LEU A 103 11.41 13.75 0.54
C LEU A 103 10.46 14.10 -0.62
N ASN A 104 9.22 13.58 -0.59
CA ASN A 104 8.19 13.95 -1.56
C ASN A 104 7.91 15.45 -1.55
N TYR A 105 7.72 16.02 -0.36
CA TYR A 105 7.44 17.43 -0.19
C TYR A 105 8.57 18.28 -0.79
N ILE A 106 9.82 18.00 -0.39
CA ILE A 106 11.03 18.67 -0.89
C ILE A 106 11.11 18.61 -2.42
N HIS A 107 10.90 17.43 -3.00
CA HIS A 107 10.89 17.23 -4.45
C HIS A 107 9.77 18.04 -5.14
N SER A 108 8.53 17.94 -4.63
CA SER A 108 7.37 18.62 -5.22
C SER A 108 7.48 20.15 -5.20
N GLN A 109 8.09 20.70 -4.14
CA GLN A 109 8.30 22.13 -3.96
C GLN A 109 9.61 22.62 -4.57
N LYS A 110 10.40 21.71 -5.17
CA LYS A 110 11.72 21.99 -5.76
C LYS A 110 12.66 22.69 -4.78
N ILE A 111 12.66 22.27 -3.52
CA ILE A 111 13.50 22.86 -2.47
C ILE A 111 14.95 22.41 -2.68
N SER A 112 15.89 23.36 -2.64
CA SER A 112 17.33 23.07 -2.78
C SER A 112 17.82 22.15 -1.67
N LEU A 113 18.35 20.99 -2.07
CA LEU A 113 18.74 19.89 -1.20
C LEU A 113 20.03 19.28 -1.75
N LYS A 114 21.08 19.27 -0.92
CA LYS A 114 22.39 18.70 -1.27
C LYS A 114 22.47 17.22 -0.95
N TYR A 115 21.95 16.81 0.19
CA TYR A 115 22.01 15.43 0.66
C TYR A 115 20.79 15.09 1.52
N PHE A 116 20.31 13.86 1.39
CA PHE A 116 19.23 13.32 2.21
C PHE A 116 19.55 11.84 2.48
N ALA A 117 19.54 11.44 3.73
CA ALA A 117 19.82 10.07 4.14
C ALA A 117 18.97 9.68 5.33
N THR A 118 18.79 8.37 5.49
CA THR A 118 18.14 7.79 6.66
C THR A 118 18.94 6.62 7.18
N TYR A 119 19.11 6.56 8.49
CA TYR A 119 19.74 5.45 9.19
C TYR A 119 18.68 4.76 10.04
N LYS A 120 18.42 3.48 9.81
CA LYS A 120 17.38 2.76 10.54
C LYS A 120 17.72 2.70 12.03
N ILE A 121 16.70 2.90 12.86
CA ILE A 121 16.78 2.84 14.32
C ILE A 121 15.80 1.79 14.83
N ASP A 122 16.26 0.94 15.74
CA ASP A 122 15.39 -0.02 16.43
C ASP A 122 14.57 0.70 17.51
N ALA A 123 13.41 1.22 17.11
CA ALA A 123 12.54 1.95 18.02
C ALA A 123 12.02 1.09 19.18
N LYS A 124 11.91 -0.23 18.98
CA LYS A 124 11.44 -1.14 20.02
C LYS A 124 12.51 -1.27 21.10
N LYS A 125 13.77 -1.45 20.70
CA LYS A 125 14.92 -1.53 21.61
C LYS A 125 15.14 -0.24 22.39
N TYR A 126 15.12 0.92 21.73
CA TYR A 126 15.52 2.19 22.35
C TYR A 126 14.36 2.98 22.99
N PHE A 127 13.13 2.79 22.53
CA PHE A 127 11.96 3.58 22.97
C PHE A 127 10.75 2.72 23.38
N GLY A 128 10.85 1.39 23.31
CA GLY A 128 9.73 0.49 23.59
C GLY A 128 8.60 0.54 22.53
N ALA A 129 8.76 1.32 21.47
CA ALA A 129 7.72 1.63 20.48
C ALA A 129 7.74 0.64 19.30
N ASN A 130 6.57 0.13 18.91
CA ASN A 130 6.43 -0.78 17.77
C ASN A 130 6.19 -0.03 16.46
N VAL A 131 7.20 0.71 15.99
CA VAL A 131 7.17 1.49 14.75
C VAL A 131 8.50 1.42 14.01
N ASP A 132 8.46 1.49 12.68
CA ASP A 132 9.68 1.69 11.89
C ASP A 132 10.16 3.14 12.01
N ALA A 133 11.37 3.33 12.52
CA ALA A 133 11.99 4.63 12.76
C ALA A 133 13.37 4.76 12.11
N CYS A 134 13.78 5.99 11.90
CA CYS A 134 15.10 6.32 11.37
C CYS A 134 15.63 7.64 11.97
N LEU A 135 16.95 7.77 11.98
CA LEU A 135 17.60 9.08 12.01
C LEU A 135 17.60 9.63 10.59
N LEU A 136 16.82 10.68 10.37
CA LEU A 136 16.83 11.47 9.15
C LEU A 136 18.01 12.45 9.20
N LEU A 137 18.80 12.49 8.13
CA LEU A 137 19.87 13.47 7.93
C LEU A 137 19.65 14.22 6.60
N CYS A 138 19.53 15.54 6.65
CA CYS A 138 19.48 16.39 5.47
C CYS A 138 20.63 17.41 5.48
N LYS A 139 21.19 17.69 4.30
CA LYS A 139 22.10 18.80 4.06
C LYS A 139 21.48 19.73 3.02
N PHE A 140 21.37 21.01 3.38
CA PHE A 140 20.85 22.06 2.53
C PHE A 140 22.00 22.91 1.98
N ASP A 141 21.77 23.47 0.79
CA ASP A 141 22.52 24.56 0.20
C ASP A 141 21.58 25.40 -0.67
N SER A 142 22.13 26.31 -1.47
CA SER A 142 21.37 27.21 -2.33
C SER A 142 21.20 26.74 -3.78
N ILE A 143 21.83 25.61 -4.19
CA ILE A 143 22.00 25.29 -5.62
C ILE A 143 21.67 23.83 -5.96
N SER A 144 21.91 22.89 -5.04
CA SER A 144 21.76 21.46 -5.29
C SER A 144 20.29 21.04 -5.35
N HIS A 145 19.96 20.07 -6.19
CA HIS A 145 18.61 19.50 -6.33
C HIS A 145 18.66 17.97 -6.36
N ASN A 146 19.20 17.37 -5.30
CA ASN A 146 19.38 15.93 -5.17
C ASN A 146 18.19 15.30 -4.42
N TYR A 147 17.17 14.84 -5.16
CA TYR A 147 15.95 14.26 -4.59
C TYR A 147 16.00 12.73 -4.45
N PHE A 148 17.14 12.25 -3.96
CA PHE A 148 17.34 10.85 -3.61
C PHE A 148 17.61 10.74 -2.12
N CYS A 149 17.27 9.61 -1.55
CA CYS A 149 17.61 9.30 -0.18
C CYS A 149 18.43 8.02 -0.11
N ASP A 150 19.61 8.14 0.50
CA ASP A 150 20.47 7.01 0.83
C ASP A 150 19.96 6.37 2.13
N VAL A 151 19.66 5.08 2.09
CA VAL A 151 19.09 4.36 3.23
C VAL A 151 20.06 3.31 3.74
N PHE A 152 20.48 3.50 4.99
CA PHE A 152 21.42 2.66 5.73
C PHE A 152 20.67 1.81 6.76
N ASN A 153 21.10 0.57 7.02
CA ASN A 153 20.42 -0.30 7.99
C ASN A 153 20.78 0.03 9.44
N ASN A 154 21.86 0.77 9.67
CA ASN A 154 22.28 1.29 10.97
C ASN A 154 23.27 2.46 10.76
N LEU A 155 23.76 3.05 11.85
CA LEU A 155 24.68 4.20 11.83
C LEU A 155 26.12 3.88 11.38
N GLU A 156 26.52 2.61 11.44
CA GLU A 156 27.89 2.15 11.15
C GLU A 156 28.02 1.61 9.71
N ASP A 157 26.90 1.29 9.07
CA ASP A 157 26.84 0.78 7.71
C ASP A 157 27.46 1.76 6.71
N LYS A 158 28.32 1.23 5.84
CA LYS A 158 28.91 1.98 4.71
C LYS A 158 28.15 1.79 3.40
N SER A 159 27.37 0.71 3.29
CA SER A 159 26.55 0.41 2.12
C SER A 159 25.11 0.85 2.36
N CYS A 160 24.52 1.50 1.36
CA CYS A 160 23.12 1.88 1.34
C CYS A 160 22.45 1.44 0.04
N TYR A 161 21.13 1.30 0.07
CA TYR A 161 20.33 1.39 -1.16
C TYR A 161 19.78 2.81 -1.31
N ARG A 162 19.34 3.16 -2.52
CA ARG A 162 18.84 4.50 -2.82
C ARG A 162 17.35 4.49 -3.16
N ILE A 163 16.57 5.30 -2.46
CA ILE A 163 15.17 5.60 -2.79
C ILE A 163 15.10 6.91 -3.58
N GLY A 164 14.08 7.08 -4.40
CA GLY A 164 13.89 8.33 -5.15
C GLY A 164 12.60 8.36 -5.94
N TYR A 165 12.23 9.55 -6.41
CA TYR A 165 11.08 9.72 -7.29
C TYR A 165 11.48 9.47 -8.75
N LYS A 166 10.81 8.52 -9.40
CA LYS A 166 10.94 8.22 -10.83
C LYS A 166 9.53 8.10 -11.41
N ASP A 167 9.27 8.69 -12.58
CA ASP A 167 8.00 8.56 -13.29
C ASP A 167 6.75 8.80 -12.41
N LYS A 168 6.83 9.82 -11.53
CA LYS A 168 5.80 10.23 -10.54
C LYS A 168 5.51 9.23 -9.43
N ILE A 169 6.30 8.17 -9.28
CA ILE A 169 6.21 7.21 -8.17
C ILE A 169 7.45 7.27 -7.31
N LEU A 170 7.29 6.96 -6.02
CA LEU A 170 8.41 6.75 -5.11
C LEU A 170 8.92 5.32 -5.31
N VAL A 171 10.19 5.18 -5.65
CA VAL A 171 10.88 3.91 -5.91
C VAL A 171 11.75 3.56 -4.71
N LYS A 172 11.69 2.29 -4.28
CA LYS A 172 12.43 1.75 -3.13
C LYS A 172 13.88 1.40 -3.46
N ASP A 173 14.14 0.93 -4.67
CA ASP A 173 15.50 0.70 -5.16
C ASP A 173 15.63 1.26 -6.57
N VAL A 174 16.22 2.47 -6.66
CA VAL A 174 16.38 3.18 -7.93
C VAL A 174 17.26 2.41 -8.90
N PHE A 175 18.28 1.70 -8.42
CA PHE A 175 19.20 0.97 -9.29
C PHE A 175 18.55 -0.25 -9.91
N ILE A 176 17.83 -1.05 -9.12
CA ILE A 176 17.08 -2.20 -9.65
C ILE A 176 15.95 -1.71 -10.56
N PHE A 177 15.22 -0.67 -10.17
CA PHE A 177 14.15 -0.13 -10.98
C PHE A 177 14.63 0.37 -12.34
N ASP A 178 15.75 1.11 -12.40
CA ASP A 178 16.29 1.61 -13.67
C ASP A 178 16.68 0.44 -14.60
N LYS A 179 17.22 -0.67 -14.06
CA LYS A 179 17.51 -1.90 -14.83
C LYS A 179 16.25 -2.59 -15.36
N LEU A 180 15.15 -2.54 -14.60
CA LEU A 180 13.89 -3.21 -14.90
C LEU A 180 12.82 -2.26 -15.47
N LYS A 181 13.20 -1.03 -15.82
CA LYS A 181 12.27 0.03 -16.25
C LYS A 181 11.44 -0.36 -17.47
N TYR A 182 11.94 -1.23 -18.34
CA TYR A 182 11.20 -1.74 -19.50
C TYR A 182 9.96 -2.58 -19.12
N LEU A 183 9.87 -3.05 -17.87
CA LEU A 183 8.69 -3.73 -17.31
C LEU A 183 7.70 -2.75 -16.66
N TYR A 184 8.05 -1.47 -16.53
CA TYR A 184 7.20 -0.47 -15.90
C TYR A 184 6.08 -0.02 -16.85
N ALA A 185 4.84 -0.08 -16.36
CA ALA A 185 3.65 0.41 -17.04
C ALA A 185 3.09 1.65 -16.34
N THR A 186 2.88 2.74 -17.10
CA THR A 186 2.13 3.91 -16.60
C THR A 186 0.66 3.55 -16.38
N LYS A 187 0.10 2.74 -17.29
CA LYS A 187 -1.22 2.12 -17.23
C LYS A 187 -1.04 0.64 -17.58
N SER A 188 -1.44 -0.25 -16.70
CA SER A 188 -1.47 -1.69 -16.99
C SER A 188 -2.81 -2.05 -17.66
N GLU A 189 -2.75 -2.97 -18.61
CA GLU A 189 -3.92 -3.56 -19.27
C GLU A 189 -4.67 -4.45 -18.29
N GLU A 190 -3.93 -5.23 -17.51
CA GLU A 190 -4.43 -6.03 -16.41
C GLU A 190 -4.54 -5.19 -15.14
N LYS A 191 -5.76 -5.06 -14.63
CA LYS A 191 -5.99 -4.24 -13.45
C LYS A 191 -6.21 -5.09 -12.21
N TRP A 192 -5.24 -5.05 -11.29
CA TRP A 192 -5.40 -5.53 -9.93
C TRP A 192 -6.52 -4.77 -9.22
N ARG A 193 -7.51 -5.53 -8.74
CA ARG A 193 -8.67 -5.04 -7.98
C ARG A 193 -8.50 -5.36 -6.50
N SER A 194 -9.14 -4.57 -5.65
CA SER A 194 -9.27 -4.89 -4.22
C SER A 194 -10.47 -5.80 -4.02
N GLY A 195 -10.44 -6.67 -3.02
CA GLY A 195 -11.63 -7.38 -2.56
C GLY A 195 -12.67 -6.46 -1.92
N ILE A 196 -13.78 -7.08 -1.52
CA ILE A 196 -15.01 -6.42 -1.09
C ILE A 196 -14.82 -5.72 0.25
N LYS A 197 -15.30 -4.48 0.31
CA LYS A 197 -15.40 -3.68 1.52
C LYS A 197 -16.85 -3.51 1.93
N HIS A 198 -17.21 -4.08 3.07
CA HIS A 198 -18.57 -3.99 3.65
C HIS A 198 -18.62 -3.24 4.99
N ASP A 199 -17.49 -3.15 5.72
CA ASP A 199 -17.33 -2.46 7.02
C ASP A 199 -18.37 -2.86 8.10
N CYS A 200 -18.86 -4.10 8.03
CA CYS A 200 -19.82 -4.66 8.97
C CYS A 200 -19.73 -6.20 8.94
N SER A 201 -18.67 -6.76 9.54
CA SER A 201 -18.42 -8.21 9.55
C SER A 201 -19.53 -8.97 10.26
N ASP A 202 -20.07 -8.40 11.34
CA ASP A 202 -21.03 -9.08 12.20
C ASP A 202 -22.31 -9.46 11.46
N ILE A 203 -22.67 -8.69 10.43
CA ILE A 203 -23.88 -8.91 9.63
C ILE A 203 -23.56 -9.50 8.24
N MET A 204 -22.48 -9.04 7.61
CA MET A 204 -22.22 -9.35 6.20
C MET A 204 -21.39 -10.62 6.02
N GLU A 205 -20.62 -11.04 7.03
CA GLU A 205 -19.85 -12.29 7.01
C GLU A 205 -20.61 -13.38 7.76
N LEU A 206 -20.66 -14.57 7.17
CA LEU A 206 -21.41 -15.72 7.65
C LEU A 206 -20.49 -16.93 7.78
N TYR A 207 -20.77 -17.78 8.74
CA TYR A 207 -20.11 -19.07 8.93
C TYR A 207 -21.11 -20.18 8.62
N LYS A 208 -20.74 -21.10 7.73
CA LYS A 208 -21.53 -22.29 7.46
C LYS A 208 -21.13 -23.39 8.45
N ILE A 209 -22.07 -23.81 9.27
CA ILE A 209 -21.92 -24.93 10.22
C ILE A 209 -23.04 -25.91 9.93
N ASN A 210 -22.68 -27.09 9.41
CA ASN A 210 -23.62 -28.03 8.81
C ASN A 210 -24.43 -27.33 7.70
N ASP A 211 -25.76 -27.35 7.77
CA ASP A 211 -26.65 -26.71 6.80
C ASP A 211 -27.07 -25.28 7.18
N ASN A 212 -26.58 -24.76 8.32
CA ASN A 212 -26.97 -23.45 8.82
C ASN A 212 -25.87 -22.40 8.54
N TYR A 213 -26.30 -21.20 8.17
CA TYR A 213 -25.45 -20.01 8.21
C TYR A 213 -25.59 -19.32 9.57
N ILE A 214 -24.47 -18.88 10.13
CA ILE A 214 -24.39 -18.15 11.40
C ILE A 214 -23.67 -16.84 11.18
N ASN A 215 -24.25 -15.71 11.59
CA ASN A 215 -23.60 -14.40 11.45
C ASN A 215 -22.57 -14.15 12.57
N GLY A 216 -21.87 -13.01 12.53
CA GLY A 216 -20.88 -12.66 13.55
C GLY A 216 -21.47 -12.31 14.92
N LEU A 217 -22.80 -12.17 15.04
CA LEU A 217 -23.52 -12.06 16.31
C LEU A 217 -23.87 -13.43 16.93
N GLY A 218 -23.61 -14.53 16.21
CA GLY A 218 -23.92 -15.89 16.66
C GLY A 218 -25.36 -16.33 16.35
N GLU A 219 -26.08 -15.58 15.51
CA GLU A 219 -27.46 -15.87 15.15
C GLU A 219 -27.50 -16.83 13.95
N ILE A 220 -28.43 -17.80 13.97
CA ILE A 220 -28.73 -18.61 12.80
C ILE A 220 -29.53 -17.75 11.82
N VAL A 221 -29.05 -17.63 10.58
CA VAL A 221 -29.67 -16.80 9.54
C VAL A 221 -30.39 -17.67 8.50
N ASP A 222 -31.69 -17.43 8.32
CA ASP A 222 -32.51 -18.01 7.26
C ASP A 222 -32.56 -17.03 6.08
N ILE A 223 -31.69 -17.24 5.09
CA ILE A 223 -31.52 -16.38 3.91
C ILE A 223 -31.31 -17.23 2.66
N GLU A 224 -31.70 -16.69 1.50
CA GLU A 224 -31.50 -17.36 0.22
C GLU A 224 -30.03 -17.33 -0.21
N GLU A 225 -29.55 -18.40 -0.85
CA GLU A 225 -28.15 -18.49 -1.26
C GLU A 225 -27.78 -17.56 -2.43
N THR A 226 -28.74 -16.90 -3.07
CA THR A 226 -28.53 -16.09 -4.29
C THR A 226 -27.45 -15.02 -4.13
N PHE A 227 -27.33 -14.43 -2.95
CA PHE A 227 -26.38 -13.35 -2.65
C PHE A 227 -25.21 -13.81 -1.76
N ILE A 228 -25.05 -15.12 -1.53
CA ILE A 228 -24.04 -15.69 -0.66
C ILE A 228 -22.88 -16.25 -1.49
N PHE A 229 -21.67 -15.80 -1.19
CA PHE A 229 -20.45 -16.22 -1.89
C PHE A 229 -19.37 -16.69 -0.90
N PRO A 230 -18.57 -17.72 -1.24
CA PRO A 230 -17.44 -18.16 -0.42
C PRO A 230 -16.42 -17.03 -0.24
N LEU A 231 -16.03 -16.78 1.01
CA LEU A 231 -15.10 -15.72 1.38
C LEU A 231 -13.76 -16.30 1.83
N LEU A 232 -12.68 -15.84 1.20
CA LEU A 232 -11.30 -16.04 1.68
C LEU A 232 -10.74 -14.72 2.22
N LYS A 233 -10.23 -14.74 3.46
CA LYS A 233 -9.56 -13.58 4.06
C LYS A 233 -8.11 -13.47 3.60
N GLY A 234 -7.52 -12.30 3.81
CA GLY A 234 -6.09 -12.08 3.54
C GLY A 234 -5.16 -13.11 4.17
N SER A 235 -5.48 -13.59 5.38
CA SER A 235 -4.72 -14.65 6.05
C SER A 235 -4.79 -15.99 5.33
N ASP A 236 -5.95 -16.33 4.75
CA ASP A 236 -6.15 -17.60 4.05
C ASP A 236 -5.37 -17.60 2.74
N VAL A 237 -5.44 -16.51 1.98
CA VAL A 237 -4.64 -16.30 0.77
C VAL A 237 -3.13 -16.31 1.09
N ALA A 238 -2.71 -15.59 2.13
CA ALA A 238 -1.29 -15.52 2.49
C ALA A 238 -0.70 -16.88 2.91
N GLN A 239 -1.51 -17.74 3.51
CA GLN A 239 -1.11 -19.06 4.03
C GLN A 239 -1.47 -20.22 3.07
N GLY A 240 -2.02 -19.93 1.89
CA GLY A 240 -2.35 -20.94 0.89
C GLY A 240 -3.55 -21.83 1.26
N ARG A 241 -4.41 -21.40 2.18
CA ARG A 241 -5.66 -22.10 2.53
C ARG A 241 -6.78 -21.66 1.59
N THR A 242 -6.71 -22.10 0.34
CA THR A 242 -7.58 -21.58 -0.73
C THR A 242 -8.57 -22.59 -1.31
N GLN A 243 -8.49 -23.85 -0.90
CA GLN A 243 -9.27 -24.95 -1.49
C GLN A 243 -10.69 -25.07 -0.91
N ALA A 244 -10.90 -24.60 0.32
CA ALA A 244 -12.19 -24.64 0.99
C ALA A 244 -12.28 -23.52 2.04
N THR A 245 -13.49 -23.14 2.39
CA THR A 245 -13.78 -22.19 3.47
C THR A 245 -15.15 -22.51 4.06
N ASN A 246 -15.31 -22.28 5.36
CA ASN A 246 -16.63 -22.23 5.98
C ASN A 246 -17.13 -20.78 6.12
N ARG A 247 -16.40 -19.79 5.61
CA ARG A 247 -16.77 -18.38 5.64
C ARG A 247 -17.40 -17.97 4.32
N TYR A 248 -18.48 -17.22 4.41
CA TYR A 248 -19.22 -16.68 3.30
C TYR A 248 -19.52 -15.20 3.54
N VAL A 249 -19.89 -14.50 2.49
CA VAL A 249 -20.24 -13.07 2.56
C VAL A 249 -21.48 -12.78 1.72
N LEU A 250 -22.30 -11.85 2.21
CA LEU A 250 -23.39 -11.25 1.45
C LEU A 250 -22.83 -10.24 0.44
N VAL A 251 -23.06 -10.51 -0.85
CA VAL A 251 -22.66 -9.64 -1.96
C VAL A 251 -23.89 -8.96 -2.54
N THR A 252 -24.28 -7.83 -1.96
CA THR A 252 -25.56 -7.14 -2.23
C THR A 252 -25.63 -6.41 -3.58
N GLN A 253 -24.50 -6.28 -4.27
CA GLN A 253 -24.38 -5.54 -5.53
C GLN A 253 -23.44 -6.29 -6.48
N ARG A 254 -23.67 -6.17 -7.78
CA ARG A 254 -22.79 -6.64 -8.86
C ARG A 254 -21.80 -5.57 -9.30
N PHE A 255 -22.16 -4.29 -9.17
CA PHE A 255 -21.29 -3.15 -9.43
C PHE A 255 -21.54 -2.01 -8.44
N ILE A 256 -20.55 -1.15 -8.27
CA ILE A 256 -20.63 -0.02 -7.32
C ILE A 256 -21.76 0.94 -7.75
N GLY A 257 -22.66 1.23 -6.80
CA GLY A 257 -23.76 2.17 -7.02
C GLY A 257 -25.05 1.53 -7.54
N GLU A 258 -25.06 0.21 -7.78
CA GLU A 258 -26.29 -0.53 -8.11
C GLU A 258 -27.31 -0.45 -6.96
N SER A 259 -28.60 -0.27 -7.29
CA SER A 259 -29.65 -0.33 -6.26
C SER A 259 -29.71 -1.72 -5.63
N THR A 260 -29.76 -1.76 -4.31
CA THR A 260 -29.93 -2.99 -3.52
C THR A 260 -31.39 -3.38 -3.33
N GLU A 261 -32.35 -2.55 -3.75
CA GLU A 261 -33.78 -2.81 -3.59
C GLU A 261 -34.26 -4.05 -4.36
N SER A 262 -33.54 -4.44 -5.42
CA SER A 262 -33.83 -5.65 -6.20
C SER A 262 -33.80 -6.92 -5.36
N ILE A 263 -32.99 -6.94 -4.28
CA ILE A 263 -32.90 -8.06 -3.33
C ILE A 263 -34.27 -8.34 -2.71
N LYS A 264 -35.10 -7.31 -2.48
CA LYS A 264 -36.45 -7.48 -1.92
C LYS A 264 -37.32 -8.44 -2.73
N ASN A 265 -37.16 -8.42 -4.05
CA ASN A 265 -37.95 -9.23 -4.97
C ASN A 265 -37.28 -10.59 -5.25
N VAL A 266 -35.95 -10.63 -5.33
CA VAL A 266 -35.18 -11.82 -5.70
C VAL A 266 -34.91 -12.75 -4.51
N ALA A 267 -34.69 -12.17 -3.33
CA ALA A 267 -34.31 -12.86 -2.10
C ALA A 267 -34.96 -12.15 -0.89
N PRO A 268 -36.30 -12.26 -0.74
CA PRO A 268 -37.04 -11.54 0.29
C PRO A 268 -36.59 -11.84 1.73
N LYS A 269 -36.12 -13.06 2.04
CA LYS A 269 -35.57 -13.38 3.37
C LYS A 269 -34.25 -12.66 3.61
N THR A 270 -33.37 -12.61 2.60
CA THR A 270 -32.12 -11.85 2.62
C THR A 270 -32.38 -10.36 2.83
N TRP A 271 -33.37 -9.80 2.13
CA TRP A 271 -33.77 -8.40 2.33
C TRP A 271 -34.27 -8.16 3.76
N LYS A 272 -35.13 -9.04 4.29
CA LYS A 272 -35.63 -8.96 5.66
C LYS A 272 -34.48 -9.01 6.69
N TYR A 273 -33.49 -9.86 6.46
CA TYR A 273 -32.28 -9.95 7.29
C TYR A 273 -31.47 -8.65 7.28
N LEU A 274 -31.26 -8.03 6.11
CA LEU A 274 -30.56 -6.76 6.00
C LEU A 274 -31.32 -5.62 6.70
N GLU A 275 -32.64 -5.58 6.54
CA GLU A 275 -33.51 -4.60 7.21
C GLU A 275 -33.50 -4.76 8.73
N SER A 276 -33.59 -5.99 9.25
CA SER A 276 -33.60 -6.24 10.70
C SER A 276 -32.29 -5.85 11.38
N HIS A 277 -31.18 -5.88 10.64
CA HIS A 277 -29.84 -5.49 11.13
C HIS A 277 -29.40 -4.13 10.61
N SER A 278 -30.33 -3.35 10.06
CA SER A 278 -30.00 -2.12 9.35
C SER A 278 -29.27 -1.09 10.22
N ASN A 279 -29.57 -1.03 11.52
CA ASN A 279 -28.83 -0.19 12.46
C ASN A 279 -27.30 -0.42 12.35
N HIS A 280 -26.83 -1.68 12.34
CA HIS A 280 -25.40 -1.96 12.21
C HIS A 280 -24.80 -1.46 10.89
N LEU A 281 -25.57 -1.54 9.80
CA LEU A 281 -25.15 -1.14 8.46
C LEU A 281 -25.25 0.39 8.26
N ASP A 282 -26.21 1.05 8.90
CA ASP A 282 -26.43 2.49 8.79
C ASP A 282 -25.41 3.27 9.68
N TYR A 283 -24.92 2.67 10.77
CA TYR A 283 -23.88 3.25 11.63
C TYR A 283 -22.43 3.06 11.13
N ARG A 284 -22.22 2.56 9.91
CA ARG A 284 -20.87 2.38 9.34
C ARG A 284 -20.13 3.71 9.25
N LYS A 285 -18.96 3.78 9.91
CA LYS A 285 -18.20 5.03 10.10
C LYS A 285 -17.57 5.59 8.82
N SER A 286 -17.37 4.75 7.80
CA SER A 286 -16.70 5.17 6.58
C SER A 286 -17.61 6.05 5.73
N LYS A 287 -17.12 7.25 5.38
CA LYS A 287 -17.88 8.21 4.56
C LYS A 287 -18.24 7.68 3.17
N ILE A 288 -17.62 6.60 2.70
CA ILE A 288 -17.94 5.99 1.40
C ILE A 288 -19.40 5.52 1.36
N TYR A 289 -20.01 5.18 2.50
CA TYR A 289 -21.41 4.76 2.58
C TYR A 289 -22.39 5.94 2.55
N ASN A 290 -21.93 7.16 2.79
CA ASN A 290 -22.78 8.35 2.71
C ASN A 290 -23.19 8.54 1.24
N ASN A 291 -24.50 8.69 0.99
CA ASN A 291 -25.09 8.83 -0.36
C ASN A 291 -24.89 7.63 -1.29
N SER A 292 -24.66 6.43 -0.74
CA SER A 292 -24.72 5.19 -1.49
C SER A 292 -26.04 4.45 -1.23
N PRO A 293 -26.48 3.56 -2.13
CA PRO A 293 -27.62 2.69 -1.85
C PRO A 293 -27.50 2.01 -0.48
N ARG A 294 -28.61 1.87 0.25
CA ARG A 294 -28.60 1.21 1.57
C ARG A 294 -28.03 -0.21 1.42
N PHE A 295 -27.26 -0.68 2.40
CA PHE A 295 -26.58 -1.99 2.33
C PHE A 295 -25.53 -2.14 1.21
N SER A 296 -25.02 -1.02 0.66
CA SER A 296 -23.95 -1.06 -0.34
C SER A 296 -22.67 -1.72 0.16
N ILE A 297 -21.94 -2.30 -0.78
CA ILE A 297 -20.58 -2.81 -0.68
C ILE A 297 -19.69 -2.12 -1.72
N PHE A 298 -18.38 -2.11 -1.50
CA PHE A 298 -17.39 -1.53 -2.43
C PHE A 298 -16.35 -2.56 -2.86
N GLY A 299 -15.63 -2.28 -3.95
CA GLY A 299 -14.67 -3.25 -4.49
C GLY A 299 -15.35 -4.43 -5.18
N VAL A 300 -16.55 -4.21 -5.73
CA VAL A 300 -17.33 -5.19 -6.49
C VAL A 300 -17.48 -4.77 -7.95
N GLY A 301 -17.62 -5.74 -8.85
CA GLY A 301 -17.73 -5.57 -10.29
C GLY A 301 -17.79 -6.94 -10.98
N ASN A 302 -17.90 -6.97 -12.31
CA ASN A 302 -17.93 -8.24 -13.07
C ASN A 302 -16.74 -9.15 -12.74
N TYR A 303 -15.55 -8.57 -12.58
CA TYR A 303 -14.32 -9.25 -12.12
C TYR A 303 -14.47 -10.02 -10.80
N THR A 304 -15.42 -9.65 -9.94
CA THR A 304 -15.66 -10.34 -8.65
C THR A 304 -16.24 -11.73 -8.87
N PHE A 305 -17.02 -11.91 -9.94
CA PHE A 305 -17.77 -13.13 -10.22
C PHE A 305 -17.06 -14.06 -11.20
N SER A 306 -15.87 -13.70 -11.70
CA SER A 306 -15.10 -14.59 -12.59
C SER A 306 -14.68 -15.88 -11.87
N PRO A 307 -14.64 -17.03 -12.58
CA PRO A 307 -14.40 -18.34 -12.00
C PRO A 307 -12.97 -18.53 -11.50
N TRP A 308 -11.98 -17.86 -12.12
CA TRP A 308 -10.57 -18.00 -11.78
C TRP A 308 -9.96 -16.66 -11.40
N LYS A 309 -9.16 -16.66 -10.34
CA LYS A 309 -8.50 -15.46 -9.84
C LYS A 309 -7.07 -15.74 -9.42
N ILE A 310 -6.16 -14.79 -9.68
CA ILE A 310 -4.85 -14.77 -9.04
C ILE A 310 -4.90 -13.75 -7.92
N ALA A 311 -4.74 -14.18 -6.68
CA ALA A 311 -4.87 -13.34 -5.49
C ALA A 311 -3.54 -13.17 -4.74
N ILE A 312 -3.40 -12.04 -4.05
CA ILE A 312 -2.30 -11.76 -3.13
C ILE A 312 -2.81 -10.94 -1.95
N CYS A 313 -2.38 -11.28 -0.73
CA CYS A 313 -2.70 -10.47 0.44
C CYS A 313 -1.84 -9.21 0.49
N GLY A 314 -2.49 -8.05 0.70
CA GLY A 314 -1.81 -6.76 0.82
C GLY A 314 -1.00 -6.56 2.11
N LEU A 315 -1.31 -7.33 3.16
CA LEU A 315 -0.80 -7.11 4.53
C LEU A 315 0.48 -7.90 4.84
N TYR A 316 0.71 -9.03 4.17
CA TYR A 316 1.84 -9.89 4.47
C TYR A 316 3.10 -9.39 3.76
N LYS A 317 4.23 -9.38 4.46
CA LYS A 317 5.52 -8.88 3.95
C LYS A 317 6.24 -9.89 3.05
N LYS A 318 5.51 -10.50 2.11
CA LYS A 318 6.01 -11.48 1.14
C LYS A 318 5.15 -11.46 -0.12
N LEU A 319 5.79 -11.56 -1.29
CA LEU A 319 5.09 -11.82 -2.55
C LEU A 319 4.66 -13.29 -2.59
N ASN A 320 3.38 -13.54 -2.31
CA ASN A 320 2.79 -14.89 -2.39
C ASN A 320 1.49 -14.83 -3.20
N PHE A 321 1.60 -15.08 -4.50
CA PHE A 321 0.47 -15.15 -5.42
C PHE A 321 -0.18 -16.53 -5.36
N GLN A 322 -1.51 -16.58 -5.35
CA GLN A 322 -2.29 -17.81 -5.27
C GLN A 322 -3.28 -17.86 -6.44
N LEU A 323 -3.32 -18.98 -7.17
CA LEU A 323 -4.40 -19.28 -8.11
C LEU A 323 -5.58 -19.85 -7.32
N ILE A 324 -6.76 -19.26 -7.51
CA ILE A 324 -7.96 -19.57 -6.75
C ILE A 324 -9.11 -19.74 -7.74
N GLY A 325 -9.75 -20.89 -7.68
CA GLY A 325 -10.95 -21.21 -8.46
C GLY A 325 -12.24 -20.97 -7.69
N MET A 326 -13.31 -21.60 -8.16
CA MET A 326 -14.59 -21.64 -7.47
C MET A 326 -14.55 -22.58 -6.25
N ILE A 327 -15.26 -22.22 -5.19
CA ILE A 327 -15.48 -23.06 -4.01
C ILE A 327 -16.98 -23.37 -3.98
N ASP A 328 -17.33 -24.64 -3.79
CA ASP A 328 -18.73 -25.13 -3.81
C ASP A 328 -19.50 -24.69 -5.07
N GLY A 329 -18.83 -24.70 -6.23
CA GLY A 329 -19.42 -24.28 -7.50
C GLY A 329 -19.71 -22.78 -7.63
N ARG A 330 -19.28 -21.95 -6.67
CA ARG A 330 -19.49 -20.50 -6.64
C ARG A 330 -18.18 -19.74 -6.81
N PRO A 331 -18.19 -18.57 -7.49
CA PRO A 331 -17.02 -17.69 -7.54
C PRO A 331 -16.54 -17.31 -6.14
N THR A 332 -15.27 -17.58 -5.85
CA THR A 332 -14.65 -17.18 -4.59
C THR A 332 -14.44 -15.67 -4.56
N VAL A 333 -14.82 -15.04 -3.45
CA VAL A 333 -14.65 -13.60 -3.22
C VAL A 333 -13.68 -13.35 -2.06
N PHE A 334 -13.18 -12.12 -1.97
CA PHE A 334 -12.18 -11.72 -0.99
C PHE A 334 -12.61 -10.47 -0.24
N ASP A 335 -12.03 -10.23 0.93
CA ASP A 335 -12.17 -8.95 1.63
C ASP A 335 -11.18 -7.88 1.11
N ASP A 336 -11.35 -6.65 1.59
CA ASP A 336 -10.54 -5.49 1.18
C ASP A 336 -9.05 -5.56 1.57
N THR A 337 -8.58 -6.70 2.10
CA THR A 337 -7.17 -6.99 2.39
C THR A 337 -6.47 -7.75 1.27
N VAL A 338 -7.20 -8.27 0.31
CA VAL A 338 -6.69 -9.03 -0.83
C VAL A 338 -6.77 -8.21 -2.11
N TYR A 339 -5.73 -8.33 -2.95
CA TYR A 339 -5.76 -7.85 -4.33
C TYR A 339 -5.79 -9.03 -5.28
N PHE A 340 -6.49 -8.89 -6.41
CA PHE A 340 -6.57 -9.98 -7.38
C PHE A 340 -6.69 -9.52 -8.83
N LEU A 341 -6.31 -10.42 -9.74
CA LEU A 341 -6.64 -10.44 -11.16
C LEU A 341 -7.71 -11.50 -11.41
N ALA A 342 -8.59 -11.27 -12.38
CA ALA A 342 -9.74 -12.12 -12.69
C ALA A 342 -9.66 -12.69 -14.11
N PHE A 343 -10.07 -13.94 -14.26
CA PHE A 343 -9.96 -14.72 -15.49
C PHE A 343 -11.18 -15.63 -15.67
N GLU A 344 -11.62 -15.76 -16.92
CA GLU A 344 -12.65 -16.74 -17.29
C GLU A 344 -12.05 -18.14 -17.53
N ASN A 345 -10.76 -18.21 -17.86
CA ASN A 345 -10.07 -19.44 -18.25
C ASN A 345 -8.95 -19.78 -17.25
N GLU A 346 -8.95 -21.01 -16.73
CA GLU A 346 -7.96 -21.52 -15.78
C GLU A 346 -6.54 -21.52 -16.36
N GLN A 347 -6.38 -22.00 -17.60
CA GLN A 347 -5.09 -22.16 -18.24
C GLN A 347 -4.40 -20.81 -18.45
N LEU A 348 -5.16 -19.77 -18.81
CA LEU A 348 -4.65 -18.40 -18.87
C LEU A 348 -4.24 -17.89 -17.49
N ALA A 349 -5.07 -18.10 -16.47
CA ALA A 349 -4.74 -17.69 -15.09
C ALA A 349 -3.45 -18.38 -14.60
N TYR A 350 -3.28 -19.66 -14.90
CA TYR A 350 -2.08 -20.42 -14.57
C TYR A 350 -0.83 -19.89 -15.30
N GLN A 351 -0.93 -19.55 -16.58
CA GLN A 351 0.18 -18.95 -17.33
C GLN A 351 0.61 -17.59 -16.74
N VAL A 352 -0.36 -16.75 -16.37
CA VAL A 352 -0.07 -15.46 -15.73
C VAL A 352 0.54 -15.66 -14.33
N LEU A 353 0.12 -16.70 -13.59
CA LEU A 353 0.73 -17.03 -12.30
C LEU A 353 2.23 -17.37 -12.46
N ILE A 354 2.60 -18.15 -13.48
CA ILE A 354 4.01 -18.46 -13.79
C ILE A 354 4.81 -17.18 -14.02
N LEU A 355 4.27 -16.22 -14.78
CA LEU A 355 4.93 -14.93 -14.97
C LEU A 355 5.11 -14.17 -13.65
N LEU A 356 4.04 -14.04 -12.87
CA LEU A 356 4.05 -13.29 -11.61
C LEU A 356 4.96 -13.89 -10.53
N THR A 357 5.21 -15.19 -10.61
CA THR A 357 6.10 -15.92 -9.69
C THR A 357 7.54 -16.04 -10.20
N SER A 358 7.85 -15.49 -11.38
CA SER A 358 9.22 -15.41 -11.89
C SER A 358 10.11 -14.51 -11.03
N THR A 359 11.41 -14.80 -11.03
CA THR A 359 12.42 -13.95 -10.36
C THR A 359 12.38 -12.52 -10.88
N LEU A 360 12.18 -12.34 -12.18
CA LEU A 360 12.14 -11.03 -12.82
C LEU A 360 10.94 -10.18 -12.36
N ALA A 361 9.76 -10.78 -12.20
CA ALA A 361 8.59 -10.10 -11.62
C ALA A 361 8.82 -9.78 -10.14
N SER A 362 9.39 -10.71 -9.39
CA SER A 362 9.75 -10.52 -7.99
C SER A 362 10.70 -9.34 -7.82
N ASP A 363 11.80 -9.28 -8.56
CA ASP A 363 12.79 -8.20 -8.49
C ASP A 363 12.17 -6.84 -8.86
N PHE A 364 11.31 -6.81 -9.89
CA PHE A 364 10.57 -5.61 -10.25
C PHE A 364 9.72 -5.11 -9.08
N TYR A 365 8.93 -5.97 -8.45
CA TYR A 365 8.11 -5.57 -7.31
C TYR A 365 8.95 -5.19 -6.09
N HIS A 366 10.04 -5.89 -5.78
CA HIS A 366 10.95 -5.52 -4.69
C HIS A 366 11.58 -4.13 -4.88
N SER A 367 11.78 -3.70 -6.14
CA SER A 367 12.27 -2.34 -6.43
C SER A 367 11.26 -1.23 -6.09
N LEU A 368 9.98 -1.58 -5.93
CA LEU A 368 8.87 -0.65 -5.67
C LEU A 368 8.29 -0.77 -4.26
N ILE A 369 8.34 -1.95 -3.65
CA ILE A 369 7.65 -2.22 -2.38
C ILE A 369 8.47 -1.75 -1.18
N PHE A 370 7.86 -0.91 -0.35
CA PHE A 370 8.37 -0.54 0.97
C PHE A 370 7.85 -1.50 2.04
N TRP A 371 8.63 -2.54 2.35
CA TRP A 371 8.24 -3.61 3.28
C TRP A 371 8.05 -3.16 4.74
N ASP A 372 8.53 -1.99 5.12
CA ASP A 372 8.30 -1.39 6.44
C ASP A 372 6.86 -0.86 6.61
N GLU A 373 6.09 -0.73 5.54
CA GLU A 373 4.70 -0.28 5.65
C GLU A 373 3.76 -1.36 6.22
N LYS A 374 2.71 -0.93 6.93
CA LYS A 374 1.67 -1.82 7.46
C LYS A 374 0.97 -2.65 6.36
N ARG A 375 0.79 -2.04 5.18
CA ARG A 375 0.24 -2.67 3.97
C ARG A 375 1.19 -2.37 2.80
N PRO A 376 2.28 -3.17 2.65
CA PRO A 376 3.35 -2.86 1.71
C PRO A 376 2.96 -3.15 0.26
N ILE A 377 2.12 -4.17 0.04
CA ILE A 377 1.62 -4.54 -1.27
C ILE A 377 0.32 -3.77 -1.50
N LYS A 378 0.28 -2.99 -2.58
CA LYS A 378 -0.85 -2.13 -2.94
C LYS A 378 -1.19 -2.29 -4.40
N SER A 379 -2.47 -2.14 -4.76
CA SER A 379 -2.89 -2.09 -6.15
C SER A 379 -2.13 -1.04 -6.97
N SER A 380 -1.76 0.10 -6.37
CA SER A 380 -0.98 1.15 -7.04
C SER A 380 0.43 0.72 -7.45
N ILE A 381 0.99 -0.32 -6.81
CA ILE A 381 2.28 -0.93 -7.15
C ILE A 381 2.06 -2.13 -8.08
N LEU A 382 1.10 -3.01 -7.75
CA LEU A 382 0.80 -4.20 -8.54
C LEU A 382 0.47 -3.87 -10.00
N ASN A 383 -0.29 -2.78 -10.22
CA ASN A 383 -0.66 -2.25 -11.54
C ASN A 383 0.49 -1.56 -12.31
N LYS A 384 1.73 -1.64 -11.84
CA LYS A 384 2.90 -1.07 -12.52
C LYS A 384 3.70 -2.07 -13.33
N LEU A 385 3.40 -3.36 -13.22
CA LEU A 385 4.04 -4.38 -14.04
C LEU A 385 3.35 -4.47 -15.41
N ASN A 386 4.15 -4.44 -16.47
CA ASN A 386 3.75 -4.76 -17.83
C ASN A 386 3.90 -6.27 -18.06
N LEU A 387 2.81 -7.01 -17.96
CA LEU A 387 2.81 -8.48 -18.10
C LEU A 387 3.23 -8.91 -19.51
N SER A 388 2.81 -8.19 -20.55
CA SER A 388 3.22 -8.45 -21.94
C SER A 388 4.72 -8.27 -22.16
N ALA A 389 5.33 -7.25 -21.57
CA ALA A 389 6.79 -7.05 -21.63
C ALA A 389 7.54 -8.13 -20.87
N LEU A 390 7.01 -8.55 -19.72
CA LEU A 390 7.56 -9.66 -18.93
C LEU A 390 7.51 -10.99 -19.72
N ALA A 391 6.36 -11.29 -20.32
CA ALA A 391 6.16 -12.48 -21.15
C ALA A 391 7.17 -12.54 -22.32
N ARG A 392 7.32 -11.44 -23.06
CA ARG A 392 8.30 -11.32 -24.14
C ARG A 392 9.73 -11.55 -23.65
N LYS A 393 10.08 -11.02 -22.48
CA LYS A 393 11.43 -11.17 -21.93
C LYS A 393 11.74 -12.60 -21.50
N LEU A 394 10.73 -13.33 -21.02
CA LEU A 394 10.85 -14.73 -20.60
C LEU A 394 10.65 -15.72 -21.76
N ASN A 395 10.54 -15.24 -23.02
CA ASN A 395 10.29 -16.06 -24.23
C ASN A 395 9.08 -16.99 -24.10
N THR A 396 8.07 -16.60 -23.32
CA THR A 396 6.81 -17.33 -23.26
C THR A 396 5.98 -16.94 -24.48
N HIS A 397 6.21 -17.62 -25.61
CA HIS A 397 5.55 -17.36 -26.90
C HIS A 397 4.01 -17.38 -26.83
N THR A 398 3.45 -18.04 -25.82
CA THR A 398 2.02 -18.32 -25.66
C THR A 398 1.15 -17.11 -25.31
N ILE A 399 1.72 -16.02 -24.77
CA ILE A 399 0.93 -14.88 -24.25
C ILE A 399 0.84 -13.74 -25.26
N THR A 400 1.78 -13.65 -26.21
CA THR A 400 1.86 -12.58 -27.21
C THR A 400 0.70 -12.53 -28.22
N THR A 401 -0.08 -13.61 -28.33
CA THR A 401 -1.20 -13.74 -29.29
C THR A 401 -2.58 -13.75 -28.63
N LEU A 402 -2.66 -13.71 -27.30
CA LEU A 402 -3.95 -13.66 -26.62
C LEU A 402 -4.37 -12.20 -26.52
N ASN A 403 -5.32 -11.81 -27.38
CA ASN A 403 -6.18 -10.66 -27.15
C ASN A 403 -6.91 -10.86 -25.81
N TYR A 404 -6.22 -10.54 -24.72
CA TYR A 404 -6.80 -10.48 -23.40
C TYR A 404 -7.85 -9.37 -23.43
N THR A 405 -9.12 -9.76 -23.40
CA THR A 405 -10.23 -8.86 -23.08
C THR A 405 -10.40 -8.89 -21.57
N PRO A 406 -9.84 -7.90 -20.82
CA PRO A 406 -10.10 -7.82 -19.39
C PRO A 406 -11.61 -7.77 -19.16
N VAL A 407 -12.10 -8.59 -18.23
CA VAL A 407 -13.45 -8.43 -17.70
C VAL A 407 -13.51 -7.05 -17.05
N SER A 408 -14.39 -6.18 -17.58
CA SER A 408 -14.45 -4.75 -17.25
C SER A 408 -14.70 -4.48 -15.77
#